data_AF-A0A6A2ZU19-F1
#
_entry.id   AF-A0A6A2ZU19-F1
#
_cell.length_a   1.000
_cell.length_b   1.000
_cell.length_c   1.000
_cell.angle_alpha   90.00
_cell.angle_beta   90.00
_cell.angle_gamma   90.00
#
_symmetry.space_group_name_H-M   'P 1'
#
loop_
_entity.id
_entity.type
_entity.pdbx_description
1 polymer ?
#
loop_
_entity_poly.entity_id
_entity_poly.type
_entity_poly.pdbx_seq_one_letter_code
_entity_poly.pdbx_strand_id
1 'polypeptide(L)'
;MASSKLLSQPRCHRLLRTSLFNGKLLSDLPSQHPVSVPEPKSNNKFKNDSSTPSSLKEAEPAKFAAIADTWWDSEGPFIPLHKMNPTRLAFIRSTLCRHCHLKDPLSARPFEGLRVIDVGCGGGILSEPLARMGAIVTGIDAIEKNIKIARIHAASVTSYENFLKWSALTWFYFGTTS
;
A
#
# COMPACT_ATOMS: atom_id res chain seq x y z
N MET A 1 16.27 -21.12 51.35
CA MET A 1 15.11 -22.01 51.09
C MET A 1 14.79 -21.94 49.61
N ALA A 2 14.73 -23.10 48.96
CA ALA A 2 14.62 -23.29 47.52
C ALA A 2 13.17 -23.31 47.03
N SER A 3 12.96 -22.97 45.75
CA SER A 3 12.17 -23.71 44.73
C SER A 3 11.90 -22.77 43.54
N SER A 4 12.60 -22.90 42.41
CA SER A 4 12.50 -23.90 41.33
C SER A 4 11.51 -23.52 40.22
N LYS A 5 12.09 -23.01 39.13
CA LYS A 5 11.81 -23.19 37.69
C LYS A 5 10.46 -23.82 37.28
N LEU A 6 9.79 -23.19 36.30
CA LEU A 6 9.28 -23.92 35.13
C LEU A 6 9.31 -23.04 33.87
N LEU A 7 10.17 -23.41 32.94
CA LEU A 7 10.17 -23.00 31.52
C LEU A 7 9.26 -23.97 30.76
N SER A 8 8.44 -23.48 29.84
CA SER A 8 7.82 -24.30 28.79
C SER A 8 7.82 -23.55 27.46
N GLN A 9 8.44 -24.19 26.47
CA GLN A 9 8.68 -23.74 25.10
C GLN A 9 7.47 -24.00 24.15
N PRO A 10 7.51 -23.53 22.88
CA PRO A 10 6.34 -23.42 22.00
C PRO A 10 6.10 -24.69 21.14
N ARG A 11 4.84 -24.90 20.71
CA ARG A 11 4.48 -25.95 19.74
C ARG A 11 4.38 -25.36 18.34
N CYS A 12 5.27 -25.80 17.45
CA CYS A 12 5.20 -25.63 16.01
C CYS A 12 4.99 -27.03 15.40
N HIS A 13 3.85 -27.29 14.76
CA HIS A 13 3.63 -28.55 14.05
C HIS A 13 3.66 -28.33 12.54
N ARG A 14 4.63 -29.01 11.94
CA ARG A 14 4.90 -29.24 10.52
C ARG A 14 3.92 -30.29 9.99
N LEU A 15 3.26 -30.04 8.87
CA LEU A 15 2.68 -31.09 8.03
C LEU A 15 3.19 -30.92 6.59
N LEU A 16 3.98 -31.91 6.17
CA LEU A 16 4.38 -32.21 4.80
C LEU A 16 3.69 -33.52 4.42
N ARG A 17 3.11 -33.60 3.21
CA ARG A 17 3.19 -34.72 2.24
C ARG A 17 2.12 -34.59 1.16
N THR A 18 2.49 -34.24 -0.08
CA THR A 18 2.84 -35.08 -1.24
C THR A 18 1.64 -35.49 -2.10
N SER A 19 1.67 -34.96 -3.33
CA SER A 19 0.95 -35.37 -4.53
C SER A 19 1.29 -36.82 -4.93
N LEU A 20 0.28 -37.57 -5.39
CA LEU A 20 0.45 -38.72 -6.28
C LEU A 20 -0.68 -38.74 -7.31
N PHE A 21 -0.29 -38.56 -8.57
CA PHE A 21 -1.04 -38.90 -9.77
C PHE A 21 -1.11 -40.42 -9.97
N ASN A 22 -2.23 -40.90 -10.50
CA ASN A 22 -2.41 -42.05 -11.41
C ASN A 22 -3.95 -42.18 -11.63
N GLY A 23 -4.54 -42.28 -12.83
CA GLY A 23 -4.05 -42.70 -14.13
C GLY A 23 -4.48 -44.14 -14.44
N LYS A 24 -5.70 -44.35 -14.97
CA LYS A 24 -6.16 -45.46 -15.85
C LYS A 24 -7.66 -45.29 -16.14
N LEU A 25 -8.08 -45.02 -17.37
CA LEU A 25 -8.21 -45.88 -18.56
C LEU A 25 -9.53 -46.69 -18.55
N LEU A 26 -10.49 -46.26 -19.36
CA LEU A 26 -11.53 -47.14 -19.91
C LEU A 26 -11.65 -46.83 -21.40
N SER A 27 -11.40 -47.85 -22.20
CA SER A 27 -11.44 -47.85 -23.66
C SER A 27 -12.76 -48.43 -24.17
N ASP A 28 -13.11 -47.99 -25.37
CA ASP A 28 -13.81 -48.72 -26.45
C ASP A 28 -15.30 -48.42 -26.75
N LEU A 29 -15.49 -48.19 -28.08
CA LEU A 29 -16.69 -48.28 -28.96
C LEU A 29 -17.31 -46.94 -29.44
N PRO A 30 -17.93 -46.89 -30.65
CA PRO A 30 -17.26 -46.89 -31.95
C PRO A 30 -17.68 -45.70 -32.86
N SER A 31 -16.87 -45.44 -33.89
CA SER A 31 -17.01 -44.40 -34.92
C SER A 31 -18.32 -44.42 -35.72
N GLN A 32 -19.03 -43.29 -35.84
CA GLN A 32 -19.87 -42.94 -37.00
C GLN A 32 -20.00 -41.41 -37.29
N HIS A 33 -19.68 -41.07 -38.55
CA HIS A 33 -20.07 -39.94 -39.43
C HIS A 33 -19.81 -38.45 -39.05
N PRO A 34 -19.34 -37.61 -40.00
CA PRO A 34 -19.00 -36.21 -39.75
C PRO A 34 -20.25 -35.33 -39.72
N VAL A 35 -20.53 -34.73 -38.56
CA VAL A 35 -21.50 -33.65 -38.43
C VAL A 35 -20.78 -32.31 -38.63
N SER A 36 -21.16 -31.58 -39.67
CA SER A 36 -20.71 -30.21 -39.94
C SER A 36 -21.14 -29.26 -38.80
N VAL A 37 -20.17 -28.70 -38.07
CA VAL A 37 -20.41 -27.68 -37.04
C VAL A 37 -20.57 -26.31 -37.72
N PRO A 38 -21.66 -25.56 -37.48
CA PRO A 38 -21.75 -24.17 -37.92
C PRO A 38 -20.84 -23.28 -37.07
N GLU A 39 -20.08 -22.39 -37.71
CA GLU A 39 -19.26 -21.40 -37.00
C GLU A 39 -20.10 -20.49 -36.09
N PRO A 40 -19.69 -20.24 -34.83
CA PRO A 40 -20.38 -19.29 -33.98
C PRO A 40 -20.02 -17.86 -34.38
N LYS A 41 -20.94 -17.18 -35.07
CA LYS A 41 -20.95 -15.72 -35.16
C LYS A 41 -21.36 -15.12 -33.82
N SER A 42 -20.39 -14.90 -32.94
CA SER A 42 -20.59 -14.10 -31.73
C SER A 42 -20.22 -12.64 -32.01
N ASN A 43 -21.18 -11.90 -32.57
CA ASN A 43 -21.20 -10.44 -32.48
C ASN A 43 -21.62 -10.07 -31.05
N ASN A 44 -20.68 -10.11 -30.11
CA ASN A 44 -20.89 -9.54 -28.78
C ASN A 44 -19.93 -8.36 -28.60
N LYS A 45 -20.35 -7.20 -29.11
CA LYS A 45 -19.89 -5.90 -28.63
C LYS A 45 -20.37 -5.76 -27.18
N PHE A 46 -19.68 -6.41 -26.24
CA PHE A 46 -19.78 -6.05 -24.83
C PHE A 46 -19.18 -4.65 -24.71
N LYS A 47 -20.03 -3.62 -24.76
CA LYS A 47 -19.68 -2.32 -24.24
C LYS A 47 -19.47 -2.52 -22.74
N ASN A 48 -18.20 -2.60 -22.32
CA ASN A 48 -17.82 -2.41 -20.93
C ASN A 48 -18.04 -0.93 -20.57
N ASP A 49 -19.31 -0.54 -20.42
CA ASP A 49 -19.69 0.73 -19.81
C ASP A 49 -19.69 0.51 -18.28
N SER A 50 -18.48 0.36 -17.73
CA SER A 50 -18.28 0.48 -16.29
C SER A 50 -17.15 1.47 -16.01
N SER A 51 -17.15 2.61 -16.72
CA SER A 51 -16.37 3.76 -16.31
C SER A 51 -17.08 4.42 -15.13
N THR A 52 -16.84 3.91 -13.92
CA THR A 52 -17.18 4.68 -12.71
C THR A 52 -16.49 6.04 -12.84
N PRO A 53 -17.22 7.17 -12.74
CA PRO A 53 -16.62 8.49 -12.86
C PRO A 53 -15.60 8.70 -11.74
N SER A 54 -14.47 9.33 -12.10
CA SER A 54 -13.42 9.67 -11.14
C SER A 54 -13.97 10.59 -10.03
N SER A 55 -13.58 10.35 -8.78
CA SER A 55 -13.87 11.24 -7.66
C SER A 55 -12.92 12.45 -7.60
N LEU A 56 -11.92 12.52 -8.49
CA LEU A 56 -10.99 13.65 -8.58
C LEU A 56 -11.63 14.84 -9.28
N LYS A 57 -11.50 16.03 -8.67
CA LYS A 57 -11.88 17.28 -9.33
C LYS A 57 -10.78 17.70 -10.29
N GLU A 58 -11.11 17.87 -11.56
CA GLU A 58 -10.17 18.08 -12.67
C GLU A 58 -9.13 19.20 -12.44
N ALA A 59 -9.52 20.30 -11.80
CA ALA A 59 -8.63 21.45 -11.58
C ALA A 59 -7.68 21.32 -10.37
N GLU A 60 -8.00 20.46 -9.39
CA GLU A 60 -7.23 20.36 -8.15
C GLU A 60 -5.82 19.77 -8.38
N PRO A 61 -5.63 18.69 -9.18
CA PRO A 61 -4.30 18.14 -9.45
C PRO A 61 -3.31 19.16 -10.02
N ALA A 62 -3.75 19.99 -10.97
CA ALA A 62 -2.92 21.00 -11.61
C ALA A 62 -2.44 22.07 -10.60
N LYS A 63 -3.33 22.50 -9.71
CA LYS A 63 -3.01 23.49 -8.66
C LYS A 63 -1.92 22.97 -7.72
N PHE A 64 -2.05 21.74 -7.23
CA PHE A 64 -1.05 21.15 -6.33
C PHE A 64 0.27 20.84 -7.05
N ALA A 65 0.21 20.39 -8.30
CA ALA A 65 1.40 20.15 -9.11
C ALA A 65 2.21 21.46 -9.35
N ALA A 66 1.54 22.58 -9.56
CA ALA A 66 2.19 23.87 -9.81
C ALA A 66 3.12 24.31 -8.68
N ILE A 67 2.75 24.01 -7.43
CA ILE A 67 3.51 24.38 -6.23
C ILE A 67 4.23 23.19 -5.58
N ALA A 68 4.32 22.04 -6.25
CA ALA A 68 4.83 20.82 -5.62
C ALA A 68 6.28 20.94 -5.13
N ASP A 69 7.11 21.74 -5.80
CA ASP A 69 8.53 21.90 -5.44
C ASP A 69 8.71 22.58 -4.07
N THR A 70 7.71 23.34 -3.61
CA THR A 70 7.73 24.02 -2.31
C THR A 70 7.13 23.19 -1.18
N TRP A 71 6.92 21.88 -1.37
CA TRP A 71 6.21 21.04 -0.38
C TRP A 71 6.88 21.02 0.99
N TRP A 72 8.21 21.09 1.02
CA TRP A 72 9.03 21.06 2.24
C TRP A 72 9.62 22.42 2.60
N ASP A 73 9.20 23.49 1.93
CA ASP A 73 9.56 24.86 2.32
C ASP A 73 8.78 25.23 3.60
N SER A 74 9.51 25.53 4.67
CA SER A 74 8.94 25.88 5.97
C SER A 74 8.18 27.20 5.96
N GLU A 75 8.45 28.07 4.98
CA GLU A 75 7.78 29.37 4.78
C GLU A 75 6.92 29.40 3.51
N GLY A 76 6.74 28.24 2.85
CA GLY A 76 6.00 28.10 1.62
C GLY A 76 4.47 27.97 1.78
N PRO A 77 3.74 27.72 0.68
CA PRO A 77 2.27 27.58 0.67
C PRO A 77 1.74 26.48 1.60
N PHE A 78 2.58 25.50 1.94
CA PHE A 78 2.22 24.34 2.76
C PHE A 78 2.54 24.51 4.26
N ILE A 79 2.93 25.71 4.73
CA ILE A 79 3.11 26.03 6.16
C ILE A 79 1.99 25.43 7.05
N PRO A 80 0.69 25.54 6.70
CA PRO A 80 -0.36 25.00 7.58
C PRO A 80 -0.23 23.49 7.82
N LEU A 81 0.21 22.73 6.81
CA LEU A 81 0.42 21.28 6.94
C LEU A 81 1.60 20.97 7.85
N HIS A 82 2.69 21.74 7.75
CA HIS A 82 3.86 21.61 8.63
C HIS A 82 3.50 21.92 10.08
N LYS A 83 2.81 23.05 10.31
CA LYS A 83 2.39 23.49 11.65
C LYS A 83 1.38 22.54 12.30
N MET A 84 0.49 21.94 11.51
CA MET A 84 -0.49 20.97 12.02
C MET A 84 0.11 19.57 12.26
N ASN A 85 1.25 19.25 11.61
CA ASN A 85 1.83 17.91 11.62
C ASN A 85 2.08 17.34 13.03
N PRO A 86 2.67 18.09 13.98
CA PRO A 86 2.90 17.57 15.33
C PRO A 86 1.60 17.16 16.04
N THR A 87 0.55 17.97 15.92
CA THR A 87 -0.76 17.70 16.54
C THR A 87 -1.41 16.45 15.94
N ARG A 88 -1.44 16.32 14.60
CA ARG A 88 -2.01 15.12 13.96
C ARG A 88 -1.19 13.87 14.27
N LEU A 89 0.14 13.96 14.35
CA LEU A 89 1.00 12.83 14.71
C LEU A 89 0.74 12.38 16.15
N ALA A 90 0.58 13.32 17.09
CA ALA A 90 0.25 13.00 18.48
C ALA A 90 -1.10 12.26 18.57
N PHE A 91 -2.11 12.75 17.84
CA PHE A 91 -3.41 12.08 17.75
C PHE A 91 -3.29 10.67 17.17
N ILE A 92 -2.68 10.52 15.98
CA ILE A 92 -2.48 9.23 15.30
C ILE A 92 -1.76 8.25 16.21
N ARG A 93 -0.68 8.68 16.87
CA ARG A 93 0.09 7.85 17.81
C ARG A 93 -0.77 7.36 18.97
N SER A 94 -1.51 8.24 19.62
CA SER A 94 -2.37 7.86 20.74
C SER A 94 -3.48 6.89 20.32
N THR A 95 -4.04 7.08 19.12
CA THR A 95 -5.14 6.29 18.58
C THR A 95 -4.66 4.91 18.15
N LEU A 96 -3.59 4.83 17.35
CA LEU A 96 -3.06 3.57 16.85
C LEU A 96 -2.47 2.71 17.96
N CYS A 97 -1.74 3.29 18.92
CA CYS A 97 -1.21 2.49 20.03
C CYS A 97 -2.32 1.84 20.86
N ARG A 98 -3.41 2.58 21.09
CA ARG A 98 -4.59 2.07 21.80
C ARG A 98 -5.34 1.02 20.99
N HIS A 99 -5.61 1.30 19.71
CA HIS A 99 -6.45 0.47 18.85
C HIS A 99 -5.76 -0.81 18.40
N CYS A 100 -4.47 -0.74 18.08
CA CYS A 100 -3.69 -1.88 17.61
C CYS A 100 -2.91 -2.58 18.73
N HIS A 101 -3.16 -2.22 20.00
CA HIS A 101 -2.49 -2.76 21.18
C HIS A 101 -0.95 -2.78 21.04
N LEU A 102 -0.41 -1.66 20.56
CA LEU A 102 1.03 -1.54 20.32
C LEU A 102 1.77 -1.33 21.64
N LYS A 103 3.10 -1.43 21.58
CA LYS A 103 4.00 -1.20 22.70
C LYS A 103 3.90 0.26 23.19
N ASP A 104 4.77 0.61 24.14
CA ASP A 104 4.88 1.93 24.73
C ASP A 104 4.76 3.08 23.68
N PRO A 105 3.70 3.92 23.76
CA PRO A 105 3.50 5.03 22.85
C PRO A 105 4.56 6.14 22.99
N LEU A 106 5.34 6.12 24.07
CA LEU A 106 6.45 7.05 24.29
C LEU A 106 7.79 6.50 23.76
N SER A 107 7.84 5.24 23.32
CA SER A 107 9.03 4.69 22.70
C SER A 107 9.36 5.43 21.39
N ALA A 108 10.63 5.36 20.96
CA ALA A 108 11.07 5.98 19.71
C ALA A 108 10.40 5.37 18.47
N ARG A 109 10.01 4.08 18.56
CA ARG A 109 9.44 3.31 17.45
C ARG A 109 8.14 2.61 17.86
N PRO A 110 7.08 3.37 18.21
CA PRO A 110 5.84 2.82 18.72
C PRO A 110 5.06 2.03 17.65
N PHE A 111 5.38 2.23 16.36
CA PHE A 111 4.70 1.60 15.23
C PHE A 111 5.49 0.47 14.59
N GLU A 112 6.51 -0.06 15.27
CA GLU A 112 7.33 -1.17 14.74
C GLU A 112 6.46 -2.32 14.22
N GLY A 113 6.61 -2.66 12.94
CA GLY A 113 5.87 -3.73 12.27
C GLY A 113 4.45 -3.38 11.83
N LEU A 114 3.95 -2.18 12.13
CA LEU A 114 2.64 -1.71 11.67
C LEU A 114 2.70 -1.33 10.19
N ARG A 115 1.74 -1.78 9.38
CA ARG A 115 1.60 -1.34 7.99
C ARG A 115 0.57 -0.21 7.89
N VAL A 116 0.94 0.88 7.23
CA VAL A 116 0.08 2.07 7.09
C VAL A 116 0.00 2.48 5.62
N ILE A 117 -1.18 2.89 5.18
CA ILE A 117 -1.38 3.55 3.88
C ILE A 117 -1.74 5.02 4.12
N ASP A 118 -1.05 5.93 3.44
CA ASP A 118 -1.28 7.38 3.49
C ASP A 118 -1.84 7.83 2.14
N VAL A 119 -3.16 8.10 2.09
CA VAL A 119 -3.89 8.41 0.86
C VAL A 119 -3.93 9.92 0.64
N GLY A 120 -3.42 10.38 -0.51
CA GLY A 120 -3.15 11.80 -0.72
C GLY A 120 -1.90 12.23 0.05
N CYS A 121 -0.84 11.41 0.00
CA CYS A 121 0.37 11.64 0.80
C CYS A 121 1.12 12.92 0.42
N GLY A 122 0.84 13.49 -0.76
CA GLY A 122 1.54 14.66 -1.28
C GLY A 122 3.05 14.44 -1.31
N GLY A 123 3.80 15.46 -0.89
CA GLY A 123 5.24 15.41 -0.67
C GLY A 123 5.71 14.64 0.57
N GLY A 124 4.83 13.95 1.31
CA GLY A 124 5.23 13.01 2.36
C GLY A 124 5.38 13.55 3.78
N ILE A 125 4.86 14.76 4.08
CA ILE A 125 4.95 15.41 5.41
C ILE A 125 4.43 14.51 6.55
N LEU A 126 3.39 13.72 6.30
CA LEU A 126 2.85 12.75 7.27
C LEU A 126 3.56 11.40 7.18
N SER A 127 3.66 10.87 5.96
CA SER A 127 4.26 9.57 5.66
C SER A 127 5.65 9.37 6.29
N GLU A 128 6.53 10.37 6.16
CA GLU A 128 7.91 10.27 6.65
C GLU A 128 8.01 10.09 8.17
N PRO A 129 7.41 10.94 9.03
CA PRO A 129 7.45 10.74 10.48
C PRO A 129 6.75 9.46 10.94
N LEU A 130 5.72 8.97 10.23
CA LEU A 130 5.13 7.66 10.51
C LEU A 130 6.14 6.52 10.29
N ALA A 131 6.89 6.58 9.18
CA ALA A 131 7.95 5.62 8.90
C ALA A 131 9.12 5.73 9.91
N ARG A 132 9.49 6.94 10.33
CA ARG A 132 10.48 7.16 11.41
C ARG A 132 10.07 6.53 12.73
N MET A 133 8.77 6.55 13.06
CA MET A 133 8.20 5.86 14.22
C MET A 133 8.09 4.33 14.06
N GLY A 134 8.59 3.77 12.96
CA GLY A 134 8.75 2.34 12.74
C GLY A 134 7.65 1.66 11.93
N ALA A 135 6.69 2.42 11.41
CA ALA A 135 5.70 1.87 10.48
C ALA A 135 6.33 1.53 9.12
N ILE A 136 5.74 0.56 8.44
CA ILE A 136 5.95 0.29 7.02
C ILE A 136 4.87 1.06 6.26
N VAL A 137 5.25 2.18 5.66
CA VAL A 137 4.30 3.14 5.11
C VAL A 137 4.26 3.05 3.59
N THR A 138 3.06 2.97 3.02
CA THR A 138 2.82 3.14 1.57
C THR A 138 2.11 4.47 1.36
N GLY A 139 2.78 5.44 0.74
CA GLY A 139 2.16 6.70 0.35
C GLY A 139 1.57 6.59 -1.06
N ILE A 140 0.33 7.05 -1.25
CA ILE A 140 -0.30 7.15 -2.57
C ILE A 140 -0.77 8.57 -2.83
N ASP A 141 -0.57 9.04 -4.05
CA ASP A 141 -1.04 10.34 -4.52
C ASP A 141 -1.36 10.27 -6.02
N ALA A 142 -2.32 11.08 -6.47
CA ALA A 142 -2.72 11.16 -7.86
C ALA A 142 -1.75 12.00 -8.70
N ILE A 143 -0.91 12.82 -8.06
CA ILE A 143 0.00 13.76 -8.73
C ILE A 143 1.41 13.20 -8.68
N GLU A 144 1.94 12.82 -9.84
CA GLU A 144 3.29 12.25 -9.97
C GLU A 144 4.39 13.16 -9.41
N LYS A 145 4.27 14.48 -9.63
CA LYS A 145 5.24 15.46 -9.12
C LYS A 145 5.32 15.45 -7.59
N ASN A 146 4.18 15.30 -6.90
CA ASN A 146 4.16 15.18 -5.44
C ASN A 146 4.91 13.93 -4.97
N ILE A 147 4.68 12.78 -5.62
CA ILE A 147 5.37 11.52 -5.33
C ILE A 147 6.88 11.66 -5.54
N LYS A 148 7.31 12.36 -6.60
CA LYS A 148 8.73 12.63 -6.85
C LYS A 148 9.35 13.45 -5.73
N ILE A 149 8.69 14.52 -5.30
CA ILE A 149 9.14 15.36 -4.17
C ILE A 149 9.23 14.55 -2.89
N ALA A 150 8.23 13.72 -2.62
CA ALA A 150 8.21 12.85 -1.45
C ALA A 150 9.41 11.88 -1.45
N ARG A 151 9.70 11.24 -2.59
CA ARG A 151 10.86 10.33 -2.74
C ARG A 151 12.19 11.04 -2.54
N ILE A 152 12.34 12.24 -3.12
CA ILE A 152 13.55 13.06 -2.99
C ILE A 152 13.79 13.41 -1.52
N HIS A 153 12.76 13.87 -0.81
CA HIS A 153 12.90 14.25 0.60
C HIS A 153 13.21 13.05 1.49
N ALA A 154 12.52 11.93 1.32
CA ALA A 154 12.86 10.74 2.10
C ALA A 154 14.30 10.28 1.86
N ALA A 155 14.79 10.34 0.62
CA ALA A 155 16.17 10.00 0.30
C ALA A 155 17.19 10.96 0.94
N SER A 156 16.92 12.27 0.98
CA SER A 156 17.83 13.25 1.59
C SER A 156 17.93 13.09 3.11
N VAL A 157 16.80 12.78 3.77
CA VAL A 157 16.73 12.54 5.22
C VAL A 157 17.34 11.18 5.64
N THR A 158 17.35 10.20 4.74
CA THR A 158 17.89 8.83 5.01
C THR A 158 19.41 8.79 5.22
N SER A 159 20.14 9.87 4.90
CA SER A 159 21.61 9.97 5.04
C SER A 159 22.14 9.77 6.48
N TYR A 160 21.26 9.71 7.49
CA TYR A 160 21.65 9.64 8.90
C TYR A 160 21.17 8.40 9.68
N GLU A 161 20.64 7.33 9.04
CA GLU A 161 20.56 5.94 9.57
C GLU A 161 19.56 5.09 8.74
N ASN A 162 19.83 3.78 8.61
CA ASN A 162 19.21 2.80 7.69
C ASN A 162 17.73 2.40 7.97
N PHE A 163 16.85 3.31 8.42
CA PHE A 163 15.58 2.92 9.07
C PHE A 163 14.26 3.34 8.42
N LEU A 164 14.25 3.82 7.18
CA LEU A 164 13.01 4.20 6.48
C LEU A 164 12.54 3.12 5.49
N LYS A 165 11.61 2.27 5.93
CA LYS A 165 10.81 1.40 5.04
C LYS A 165 9.57 2.18 4.57
N TRP A 166 9.77 3.09 3.64
CA TRP A 166 8.68 3.84 3.01
C TRP A 166 8.80 3.84 1.49
N SER A 167 7.67 3.60 0.83
CA SER A 167 7.55 3.71 -0.62
C SER A 167 6.41 4.63 -0.98
N ALA A 168 6.68 5.65 -1.79
CA ALA A 168 5.66 6.45 -2.44
C ALA A 168 5.34 5.87 -3.82
N LEU A 169 4.06 5.75 -4.14
CA LEU A 169 3.59 5.25 -5.42
C LEU A 169 2.63 6.27 -6.04
N THR A 170 2.81 6.55 -7.33
CA THR A 170 1.83 7.28 -8.12
C THR A 170 0.69 6.34 -8.46
N TRP A 171 -0.55 6.77 -8.22
CA TRP A 171 -1.70 6.06 -8.74
C TRP A 171 -1.93 6.46 -10.20
N PHE A 172 -1.65 5.55 -11.14
CA PHE A 172 -1.98 5.77 -12.55
C PHE A 172 -3.47 5.50 -12.76
N TYR A 173 -4.18 6.53 -13.23
CA TYR A 173 -5.51 6.38 -13.80
C TYR A 173 -5.33 5.90 -15.26
N PHE A 174 -5.76 4.67 -15.58
CA PHE A 174 -5.98 4.27 -16.97
C PHE A 174 -7.26 4.94 -17.48
N GLY A 175 -7.20 6.26 -17.68
CA GLY A 175 -8.18 6.99 -18.47
C GLY A 175 -7.74 6.92 -19.92
N THR A 176 -8.57 6.35 -20.77
CA THR A 176 -8.33 6.28 -22.21
C THR A 176 -8.16 7.69 -22.78
N THR A 177 -6.94 8.06 -23.18
CA THR A 177 -6.73 9.15 -24.13
C THR A 177 -7.35 8.71 -25.45
N SER A 178 -8.45 9.36 -25.84
CA SER A 178 -8.98 9.31 -27.21
C SER A 178 -8.42 10.47 -28.00
#